data_AF-A0A0Q8D9Q3-F1
#
_entry.id   AF-A0A0Q8D9Q3-F1
#
_cell.length_a   1.000
_cell.length_b   1.000
_cell.length_c   1.000
_cell.angle_alpha   90.00
_cell.angle_beta   90.00
_cell.angle_gamma   90.00
#
_symmetry.space_group_name_H-M   'P 1'
#
loop_
_entity.id
_entity.type
_entity.pdbx_description
1 polymer ?
#
loop_
_entity_poly.entity_id
_entity_poly.type
_entity_poly.pdbx_seq_one_letter_code
_entity_poly.pdbx_strand_id
1 'polypeptide(L)'
;MFNASDYLADDHEEKVAAHIAQAHKRMEGIEKPEQDVRLKPDFSTGRPPGDTRSAEQIIEDNPILKNLGDEKDINRSLAYKRLGDWTINNPDPDARADAAFNAARVLNYIDTSLSATGKDRGKSHDNGVLEGITSSGDARRGTPAGMWKDFTEQGYTALRDDHRLDPTNDSYVREDGTIKNDFQWFAGKVGEYTWMFPGLSNMANGISNSEPGIGGAIEGAKAGFDKTRADGLDKALASATSGDYKGIAEAYADTVRNNESTPEVVKSALDAVRS
;
A
#
# COMPACT_ATOMS: atom_id res chain seq x y z
N MET A 1 17.58 46.10 23.91
CA MET A 1 16.26 46.16 23.26
C MET A 1 15.91 44.74 22.87
N PHE A 2 14.72 44.25 23.21
CA PHE A 2 14.19 43.02 22.62
C PHE A 2 13.66 43.36 21.23
N ASN A 3 13.83 42.48 20.25
CA ASN A 3 13.48 42.77 18.87
C ASN A 3 12.05 42.31 18.57
N ALA A 4 11.30 43.11 17.81
CA ALA A 4 9.91 42.78 17.48
C ALA A 4 9.79 41.53 16.59
N SER A 5 10.87 41.17 15.88
CA SER A 5 10.96 39.92 15.12
C SER A 5 10.94 38.68 16.01
N ASP A 6 11.52 38.75 17.22
CA ASP A 6 11.66 37.61 18.12
C ASP A 6 10.28 37.25 18.70
N TYR A 7 9.54 38.27 19.14
CA TYR A 7 8.16 38.17 19.63
C TYR A 7 7.16 37.60 18.60
N LEU A 8 7.40 37.81 17.31
CA LEU A 8 6.56 37.29 16.22
C LEU A 8 6.93 35.85 15.83
N ALA A 9 8.12 35.37 16.19
CA ALA A 9 8.50 33.97 16.06
C ALA A 9 7.88 33.13 17.19
N ASP A 10 8.02 33.56 18.45
CA ASP A 10 7.41 32.91 19.63
C ASP A 10 5.90 32.67 19.43
N ASP A 11 5.15 33.72 19.05
CA ASP A 11 3.70 33.67 18.81
C ASP A 11 3.29 32.73 17.66
N HIS A 12 4.19 32.47 16.71
CA HIS A 12 3.97 31.50 15.63
C HIS A 12 4.28 30.07 16.08
N GLU A 13 5.40 29.86 16.77
CA GLU A 13 5.80 28.53 17.28
C GLU A 13 4.83 28.02 18.36
N GLU A 14 4.35 28.87 19.26
CA GLU A 14 3.30 28.54 20.24
C GLU A 14 2.01 28.08 19.54
N LYS A 15 1.60 28.76 18.45
CA LYS A 15 0.41 28.38 17.67
C LYS A 15 0.59 27.05 16.96
N VAL A 16 1.76 26.76 16.40
CA VAL A 16 2.06 25.45 15.78
C VAL A 16 2.04 24.34 16.84
N ALA A 17 2.68 24.55 17.99
CA ALA A 17 2.66 23.60 19.11
C ALA A 17 1.24 23.34 19.63
N ALA A 18 0.40 24.39 19.75
CA ALA A 18 -0.99 24.26 20.16
C ALA A 18 -1.84 23.46 19.16
N HIS A 19 -1.60 23.61 17.85
CA HIS A 19 -2.27 22.80 16.82
C HIS A 19 -1.82 21.34 16.88
N ILE A 20 -0.52 21.07 17.00
CA ILE A 20 0.04 19.72 17.17
C ILE A 20 -0.57 19.04 18.40
N ALA A 21 -0.56 19.71 19.56
CA ALA A 21 -1.17 19.19 20.78
C ALA A 21 -2.69 18.93 20.63
N GLN A 22 -3.42 19.78 19.89
CA GLN A 22 -4.84 19.53 19.60
C GLN A 22 -5.04 18.32 18.69
N ALA A 23 -4.17 18.11 17.69
CA ALA A 23 -4.23 16.94 16.80
C ALA A 23 -3.87 15.65 17.55
N HIS A 24 -2.79 15.66 18.35
CA HIS A 24 -2.43 14.54 19.24
C HIS A 24 -3.58 14.18 20.18
N LYS A 25 -4.28 15.17 20.76
CA LYS A 25 -5.45 14.94 21.61
C LYS A 25 -6.66 14.33 20.87
N ARG A 26 -6.78 14.51 19.55
CA ARG A 26 -7.81 13.81 18.73
C ARG A 26 -7.43 12.34 18.46
N MET A 27 -6.16 11.99 18.62
CA MET A 27 -5.59 10.66 18.42
C MET A 27 -5.36 9.89 19.74
N GLU A 28 -5.64 10.52 20.89
CA GLU A 28 -5.46 9.96 22.23
C GLU A 28 -6.34 8.71 22.43
N GLY A 29 -5.72 7.58 22.78
CA GLY A 29 -6.40 6.31 23.01
C GLY A 29 -6.81 5.54 21.75
N ILE A 30 -6.44 5.99 20.55
CA ILE A 30 -6.63 5.26 19.30
C ILE A 30 -5.40 4.41 19.02
N GLU A 31 -5.58 3.10 18.79
CA GLU A 31 -4.53 2.22 18.28
C GLU A 31 -4.30 2.50 16.78
N LYS A 32 -3.03 2.67 16.37
CA LYS A 32 -2.62 3.06 14.99
C LYS A 32 -3.39 4.27 14.45
N PRO A 33 -3.29 5.46 15.09
CA PRO A 33 -4.12 6.62 14.74
C PRO A 33 -3.87 7.21 13.34
N GLU A 34 -2.78 6.82 12.65
CA GLU A 34 -2.60 7.07 11.22
C GLU A 34 -3.64 6.36 10.33
N GLN A 35 -4.35 5.36 10.87
CA GLN A 35 -5.47 4.67 10.22
C GLN A 35 -6.83 5.37 10.48
N ASP A 36 -6.89 6.40 11.33
CA ASP A 36 -8.12 7.19 11.53
C ASP A 36 -8.32 8.25 10.43
N VAL A 37 -8.88 7.79 9.32
CA VAL A 37 -9.17 8.60 8.13
C VAL A 37 -10.41 9.50 8.28
N ARG A 38 -11.15 9.43 9.40
CA ARG A 38 -12.34 10.26 9.64
C ARG A 38 -12.03 11.75 9.74
N LEU A 39 -10.75 12.09 9.97
CA LEU A 39 -10.24 13.46 10.05
C LEU A 39 -9.10 13.64 9.05
N LYS A 40 -9.33 14.50 8.06
CA LYS A 40 -8.30 14.94 7.11
C LYS A 40 -7.01 15.33 7.85
N PRO A 41 -5.84 14.90 7.39
CA PRO A 41 -4.58 15.46 7.89
C PRO A 41 -4.39 16.85 7.28
N ASP A 42 -4.20 17.87 8.12
CA ASP A 42 -4.02 19.27 7.71
C ASP A 42 -2.57 19.74 7.77
N PHE A 43 -1.73 19.05 8.55
CA PHE A 43 -0.30 19.32 8.76
C PHE A 43 0.41 18.09 9.36
N SER A 44 1.74 18.07 9.31
CA SER A 44 2.59 17.03 9.91
C SER A 44 2.61 17.15 11.44
N THR A 45 2.24 16.08 12.14
CA THR A 45 2.15 16.03 13.62
C THR A 45 3.28 15.26 14.29
N GLY A 46 3.97 14.40 13.54
CA GLY A 46 4.71 13.26 14.12
C GLY A 46 3.77 12.28 14.82
N ARG A 47 4.34 11.24 15.43
CA ARG A 47 3.60 10.27 16.25
C ARG A 47 2.95 10.98 17.46
N PRO A 48 1.76 10.55 17.91
CA PRO A 48 1.18 11.07 19.15
C PRO A 48 1.93 10.55 20.40
N PRO A 49 1.87 11.27 21.53
CA PRO A 49 2.51 10.85 22.78
C PRO A 49 2.08 9.44 23.21
N GLY A 50 3.05 8.55 23.36
CA GLY A 50 2.84 7.14 23.74
C GLY A 50 2.96 6.15 22.58
N ASP A 51 2.90 6.58 21.32
CA ASP A 51 3.25 5.73 20.18
C ASP A 51 4.78 5.65 20.03
N THR A 52 5.34 4.50 20.44
CA THR A 52 6.78 4.22 20.45
C THR A 52 7.25 3.39 19.27
N ARG A 53 6.40 3.19 18.25
CA ARG A 53 6.75 2.39 17.07
C ARG A 53 7.91 3.01 16.29
N SER A 54 8.76 2.15 15.72
CA SER A 54 9.81 2.57 14.79
C SER A 54 9.25 2.85 13.39
N ALA A 55 10.06 3.51 12.56
CA ALA A 55 9.73 3.73 11.14
C ALA A 55 9.41 2.41 10.42
N GLU A 56 10.18 1.34 10.65
CA GLU A 56 9.94 0.00 10.08
C GLU A 56 8.55 -0.53 10.44
N GLN A 57 8.14 -0.38 11.70
CA GLN A 57 6.84 -0.89 12.16
C GLN A 57 5.68 -0.13 11.53
N ILE A 58 5.78 1.20 11.41
CA ILE A 58 4.77 2.04 10.77
C ILE A 58 4.74 1.83 9.25
N ILE A 59 5.88 1.56 8.62
CA ILE A 59 5.98 1.19 7.19
C ILE A 59 5.36 -0.20 6.98
N GLU A 60 5.67 -1.20 7.79
CA GLU A 60 5.11 -2.56 7.68
C GLU A 60 3.59 -2.58 7.96
N ASP A 61 3.12 -1.73 8.87
CA ASP A 61 1.69 -1.48 9.16
C ASP A 61 0.94 -0.79 8.01
N ASN A 62 1.63 -0.25 7.00
CA ASN A 62 1.04 0.51 5.90
C ASN A 62 1.46 -0.07 4.53
N PRO A 63 0.62 -0.92 3.89
CA PRO A 63 0.95 -1.57 2.62
C PRO A 63 1.30 -0.60 1.48
N ILE A 64 0.74 0.61 1.47
CA ILE A 64 1.06 1.62 0.45
C ILE A 64 2.47 2.15 0.69
N LEU A 65 2.78 2.60 1.91
CA LEU A 65 4.07 3.17 2.27
C LEU A 65 5.22 2.15 2.12
N LYS A 66 4.94 0.87 2.43
CA LYS A 66 5.85 -0.27 2.23
C LYS A 66 6.18 -0.51 0.76
N ASN A 67 5.17 -0.48 -0.10
CA ASN A 67 5.31 -0.78 -1.53
C ASN A 67 5.52 0.47 -2.41
N LEU A 68 5.59 1.66 -1.80
CA LEU A 68 5.87 2.92 -2.50
C LEU A 68 7.28 2.86 -3.07
N GLY A 69 7.40 2.87 -4.40
CA GLY A 69 8.66 2.70 -5.12
C GLY A 69 9.27 4.03 -5.55
N ASP A 70 10.25 3.96 -6.45
CA ASP A 70 10.76 5.15 -7.14
C ASP A 70 9.94 5.42 -8.40
N GLU A 71 8.65 5.73 -8.21
CA GLU A 71 7.77 6.18 -9.29
C GLU A 71 8.24 7.53 -9.85
N LYS A 72 8.45 7.59 -11.17
CA LYS A 72 8.99 8.76 -11.89
C LYS A 72 8.26 10.08 -11.57
N ASP A 73 6.95 10.03 -11.40
CA ASP A 73 6.11 11.22 -11.16
C ASP A 73 5.83 11.52 -9.69
N ILE A 74 6.26 10.68 -8.74
CA ILE A 74 6.11 10.94 -7.31
C ILE A 74 7.34 11.70 -6.83
N ASN A 75 7.17 12.98 -6.51
CA ASN A 75 8.30 13.82 -6.09
C ASN A 75 8.69 13.56 -4.62
N ARG A 76 9.43 12.47 -4.39
CA ARG A 76 9.97 12.08 -3.07
C ARG A 76 10.69 13.22 -2.36
N SER A 77 11.46 14.06 -3.07
CA SER A 77 12.14 15.21 -2.45
C SER A 77 11.18 16.27 -1.91
N LEU A 78 10.03 16.49 -2.55
CA LEU A 78 8.98 17.34 -1.99
C LEU A 78 8.21 16.62 -0.88
N ALA A 79 7.91 15.32 -1.04
CA ALA A 79 7.26 14.52 0.00
C ALA A 79 8.04 14.58 1.32
N TYR A 80 9.37 14.40 1.30
CA TYR A 80 10.22 14.51 2.48
C TYR A 80 10.23 15.94 3.08
N LYS A 81 10.06 16.99 2.26
CA LYS A 81 9.91 18.38 2.74
C LYS A 81 8.54 18.67 3.36
N ARG A 82 7.50 17.88 3.02
CA ARG A 82 6.17 18.00 3.65
C ARG A 82 6.07 17.18 4.94
N LEU A 83 6.62 15.97 4.94
CA LEU A 83 6.37 14.92 5.92
C LEU A 83 7.54 14.63 6.87
N GLY A 84 8.76 14.99 6.46
CA GLY A 84 10.02 14.43 6.98
C GLY A 84 10.54 13.29 6.10
N ASP A 85 11.83 12.95 6.21
CA ASP A 85 12.41 11.79 5.52
C ASP A 85 12.22 10.51 6.35
N TRP A 86 11.42 9.57 5.84
CA TRP A 86 11.15 8.27 6.47
C TRP A 86 12.11 7.15 6.00
N THR A 87 13.02 7.45 5.07
CA THR A 87 13.98 6.47 4.55
C THR A 87 15.17 6.25 5.49
N ILE A 88 15.91 5.16 5.28
CA ILE A 88 17.12 4.81 6.04
C ILE A 88 18.25 5.84 5.93
N ASN A 89 18.12 6.85 5.05
CA ASN A 89 19.07 7.97 4.94
C ASN A 89 18.91 8.99 6.08
N ASN A 90 17.76 9.02 6.76
CA ASN A 90 17.56 9.84 7.95
C ASN A 90 18.20 9.13 9.17
N PRO A 91 19.26 9.70 9.79
CA PRO A 91 19.97 9.05 10.89
C PRO A 91 19.27 9.24 12.25
N ASP A 92 18.25 10.09 12.33
CA ASP A 92 17.44 10.29 13.53
C ASP A 92 16.27 9.30 13.52
N PRO A 93 16.24 8.28 14.42
CA PRO A 93 15.23 7.24 14.39
C PRO A 93 13.84 7.75 14.78
N ASP A 94 13.74 8.78 15.62
CA ASP A 94 12.47 9.32 16.08
C ASP A 94 11.88 10.27 15.03
N ALA A 95 12.68 11.18 14.48
CA ALA A 95 12.24 12.04 13.37
C ALA A 95 11.87 11.22 12.12
N ARG A 96 12.54 10.08 11.89
CA ARG A 96 12.21 9.14 10.80
C ARG A 96 10.92 8.35 11.07
N ALA A 97 10.65 7.97 12.32
CA ALA A 97 9.39 7.32 12.70
C ALA A 97 8.21 8.30 12.65
N ASP A 98 8.42 9.55 13.05
CA ASP A 98 7.46 10.64 12.89
C ASP A 98 7.17 10.93 11.41
N ALA A 99 8.20 10.90 10.55
CA ALA A 99 8.03 11.00 9.11
C ALA A 99 7.22 9.84 8.51
N ALA A 100 7.48 8.60 8.96
CA ALA A 100 6.70 7.44 8.56
C ALA A 100 5.23 7.56 9.00
N PHE A 101 4.97 8.05 10.21
CA PHE A 101 3.61 8.32 10.71
C PHE A 101 2.88 9.36 9.86
N ASN A 102 3.53 10.50 9.59
CA ASN A 102 2.98 11.56 8.74
C ASN A 102 2.63 11.02 7.34
N ALA A 103 3.52 10.23 6.74
CA ALA A 103 3.33 9.63 5.42
C ALA A 103 2.19 8.61 5.40
N ALA A 104 2.17 7.67 6.35
CA ALA A 104 1.12 6.66 6.49
C ALA A 104 -0.26 7.29 6.65
N ARG A 105 -0.39 8.34 7.48
CA ARG A 105 -1.64 9.05 7.71
C ARG A 105 -2.19 9.74 6.45
N VAL A 106 -1.31 10.28 5.61
CA VAL A 106 -1.72 10.87 4.31
C VAL A 106 -2.09 9.79 3.30
N LEU A 107 -1.33 8.69 3.21
CA LEU A 107 -1.59 7.61 2.25
C LEU A 107 -2.90 6.86 2.57
N ASN A 108 -3.18 6.58 3.85
CA ASN A 108 -4.46 6.00 4.29
C ASN A 108 -5.64 6.91 3.93
N TYR A 109 -5.52 8.22 4.19
CA TYR A 109 -6.56 9.19 3.81
C TYR A 109 -6.77 9.24 2.28
N ILE A 110 -5.72 9.09 1.49
CA ILE A 110 -5.79 9.06 0.02
C ILE A 110 -6.46 7.78 -0.50
N ASP A 111 -6.14 6.59 0.01
CA ASP A 111 -6.77 5.33 -0.42
C ASP A 111 -8.25 5.27 -0.04
N THR A 112 -8.58 5.68 1.19
CA THR A 112 -9.96 5.77 1.68
C THR A 112 -10.78 6.93 1.07
N SER A 113 -10.28 7.60 0.02
CA SER A 113 -11.07 8.56 -0.75
C SER A 113 -12.36 7.94 -1.29
N LEU A 114 -13.36 8.79 -1.51
CA LEU A 114 -14.52 8.48 -2.35
C LEU A 114 -14.21 8.72 -3.83
N SER A 115 -15.03 8.20 -4.74
CA SER A 115 -14.97 8.54 -6.16
C SER A 115 -15.09 10.04 -6.40
N ALA A 116 -14.76 10.51 -7.61
CA ALA A 116 -15.02 11.90 -8.01
C ALA A 116 -16.51 12.30 -7.99
N THR A 117 -17.43 11.33 -7.93
CA THR A 117 -18.88 11.55 -7.73
C THR A 117 -19.29 11.49 -6.26
N GLY A 118 -18.43 11.00 -5.35
CA GLY A 118 -18.73 10.80 -3.93
C GLY A 118 -19.41 9.47 -3.62
N LYS A 119 -19.19 8.47 -4.46
CA LYS A 119 -19.56 7.07 -4.20
C LYS A 119 -18.40 6.36 -3.52
N ASP A 120 -18.74 5.28 -2.83
CA ASP A 120 -17.79 4.23 -2.45
C ASP A 120 -17.03 3.69 -3.69
N ARG A 121 -15.74 3.32 -3.52
CA ARG A 121 -14.88 2.81 -4.61
C ARG A 121 -14.82 1.26 -4.65
N GLY A 122 -15.62 0.57 -3.83
CA GLY A 122 -15.68 -0.88 -3.75
C GLY A 122 -14.33 -1.49 -3.35
N LYS A 123 -13.88 -2.50 -4.11
CA LYS A 123 -12.62 -3.23 -3.84
C LYS A 123 -11.34 -2.39 -4.03
N SER A 124 -11.47 -1.14 -4.46
CA SER A 124 -10.37 -0.19 -4.58
C SER A 124 -10.41 0.93 -3.53
N HIS A 125 -11.27 0.83 -2.51
CA HIS A 125 -11.21 1.63 -1.28
C HIS A 125 -10.54 0.79 -0.18
N ASP A 126 -9.62 1.38 0.58
CA ASP A 126 -8.95 0.74 1.73
C ASP A 126 -8.31 -0.62 1.39
N ASN A 127 -7.68 -0.70 0.21
CA ASN A 127 -7.11 -1.95 -0.31
C ASN A 127 -5.58 -2.01 -0.19
N GLY A 128 -4.93 -0.93 0.26
CA GLY A 128 -3.48 -0.85 0.40
C GLY A 128 -2.73 -0.64 -0.91
N VAL A 129 -3.40 -0.18 -1.97
CA VAL A 129 -2.83 0.08 -3.30
C VAL A 129 -3.01 1.53 -3.70
N LEU A 130 -1.92 2.18 -4.13
CA LEU A 130 -1.97 3.53 -4.68
C LEU A 130 -2.41 3.50 -6.16
N GLU A 131 -3.71 3.28 -6.38
CA GLU A 131 -4.31 3.05 -7.70
C GLU A 131 -4.01 4.18 -8.71
N GLY A 132 -3.79 3.81 -9.97
CA GLY A 132 -3.64 4.72 -11.11
C GLY A 132 -2.23 5.25 -11.40
N ILE A 133 -1.19 4.48 -11.08
CA ILE A 133 0.15 4.65 -11.67
C ILE A 133 0.22 3.91 -13.01
N THR A 134 0.74 4.56 -14.06
CA THR A 134 0.89 3.93 -15.38
C THR A 134 2.12 3.03 -15.48
N SER A 135 2.21 2.23 -16.55
CA SER A 135 3.42 1.51 -16.96
C SER A 135 4.64 2.40 -17.25
N SER A 136 4.43 3.69 -17.52
CA SER A 136 5.50 4.70 -17.62
C SER A 136 5.88 5.33 -16.27
N GLY A 137 5.20 4.96 -15.18
CA GLY A 137 5.42 5.52 -13.83
C GLY A 137 4.79 6.91 -13.64
N ASP A 138 3.79 7.27 -14.45
CA ASP A 138 3.04 8.52 -14.33
C ASP A 138 1.82 8.32 -13.42
N ALA A 139 1.53 9.28 -12.54
CA ALA A 139 0.30 9.29 -11.75
C ALA A 139 -0.83 9.98 -12.53
N ARG A 140 -2.00 9.35 -12.66
CA ARG A 140 -3.16 9.93 -13.37
C ARG A 140 -4.02 10.80 -12.47
N ARG A 141 -4.45 11.97 -12.95
CA ARG A 141 -5.37 12.84 -12.21
C ARG A 141 -6.76 12.21 -12.16
N GLY A 142 -7.34 12.19 -10.94
CA GLY A 142 -8.58 11.49 -10.63
C GLY A 142 -8.40 10.07 -10.08
N THR A 143 -7.18 9.72 -9.69
CA THR A 143 -6.84 8.47 -8.98
C THR A 143 -6.16 8.79 -7.64
N PRO A 144 -6.06 7.83 -6.70
CA PRO A 144 -5.26 7.96 -5.48
C PRO A 144 -3.82 8.39 -5.77
N ALA A 145 -3.16 7.80 -6.77
CA ALA A 145 -1.84 8.21 -7.21
C ALA A 145 -1.77 9.68 -7.65
N GLY A 146 -2.79 10.15 -8.38
CA GLY A 146 -2.91 11.56 -8.74
C GLY A 146 -2.97 12.48 -7.51
N MET A 147 -3.84 12.17 -6.55
CA MET A 147 -3.96 12.93 -5.31
C MET A 147 -2.67 12.92 -4.48
N TRP A 148 -1.95 11.80 -4.45
CA TRP A 148 -0.64 11.74 -3.79
C TRP A 148 0.41 12.59 -4.51
N LYS A 149 0.46 12.58 -5.84
CA LYS A 149 1.31 13.51 -6.61
C LYS A 149 0.99 14.96 -6.30
N ASP A 150 -0.29 15.35 -6.39
CA ASP A 150 -0.78 16.69 -6.04
C ASP A 150 -0.41 17.07 -4.59
N PHE A 151 -0.49 16.12 -3.64
CA PHE A 151 -0.02 16.31 -2.26
C PHE A 151 1.50 16.53 -2.18
N THR A 152 2.34 15.77 -2.90
CA THR A 152 3.79 16.02 -2.87
C THR A 152 4.12 17.42 -3.38
N GLU A 153 3.46 17.88 -4.45
CA GLU A 153 3.68 19.19 -5.04
C GLU A 153 3.14 20.33 -4.15
N GLN A 154 1.87 20.26 -3.75
CA GLN A 154 1.13 21.36 -3.12
C GLN A 154 1.10 21.29 -1.59
N GLY A 155 1.21 20.10 -1.01
CA GLY A 155 1.04 19.81 0.41
C GLY A 155 -0.42 19.51 0.78
N TYR A 156 -0.75 19.65 2.07
CA TYR A 156 -2.05 19.32 2.64
C TYR A 156 -3.26 20.04 1.99
N THR A 157 -3.04 21.15 1.28
CA THR A 157 -4.09 21.84 0.50
C THR A 157 -4.57 21.07 -0.73
N ALA A 158 -3.84 20.05 -1.19
CA ALA A 158 -4.34 19.12 -2.21
C ALA A 158 -5.36 18.12 -1.65
N LEU A 159 -5.37 17.89 -0.33
CA LEU A 159 -6.32 16.99 0.31
C LEU A 159 -7.65 17.74 0.48
N ARG A 160 -8.68 17.20 -0.16
CA ARG A 160 -9.99 17.85 -0.32
C ARG A 160 -10.88 17.62 0.89
N ASP A 161 -11.57 18.67 1.34
CA ASP A 161 -12.49 18.59 2.50
C ASP A 161 -13.69 17.67 2.27
N ASP A 162 -14.04 17.38 1.01
CA ASP A 162 -15.11 16.44 0.64
C ASP A 162 -14.64 15.00 0.46
N HIS A 163 -13.36 14.72 0.74
CA HIS A 163 -12.71 13.39 0.68
C HIS A 163 -12.88 12.66 -0.67
N ARG A 164 -13.17 13.40 -1.75
CA ARG A 164 -13.30 12.83 -3.11
C ARG A 164 -11.99 12.81 -3.86
N LEU A 165 -11.82 11.83 -4.74
CA LEU A 165 -10.90 11.91 -5.87
C LEU A 165 -11.25 13.07 -6.81
N ASP A 166 -10.25 13.59 -7.52
CA ASP A 166 -10.41 14.82 -8.30
C ASP A 166 -11.10 14.56 -9.66
N PRO A 167 -12.05 15.40 -10.13
CA PRO A 167 -12.85 15.09 -11.32
C PRO A 167 -12.01 15.15 -12.60
N THR A 168 -12.03 14.06 -13.37
CA THR A 168 -11.21 13.86 -14.57
C THR A 168 -12.04 13.49 -15.80
N ASN A 169 -11.56 13.92 -16.97
CA ASN A 169 -12.11 13.54 -18.28
C ASN A 169 -11.22 12.48 -18.96
N ASP A 170 -10.21 11.96 -18.28
CA ASP A 170 -9.32 10.92 -18.81
C ASP A 170 -10.07 9.61 -18.99
N SER A 171 -10.29 9.22 -20.24
CA SER A 171 -11.04 8.00 -20.59
C SER A 171 -10.30 6.70 -20.23
N TYR A 172 -9.05 6.77 -19.74
CA TYR A 172 -8.35 5.63 -19.14
C TYR A 172 -8.70 5.44 -17.65
N VAL A 173 -9.21 6.44 -16.95
CA VAL A 173 -9.63 6.36 -15.53
C VAL A 173 -11.09 5.84 -15.44
N ARG A 174 -11.38 4.99 -14.46
CA ARG A 174 -12.73 4.51 -14.10
C ARG A 174 -13.36 5.42 -13.02
N GLU A 175 -14.67 5.28 -12.77
CA GLU A 175 -15.33 6.04 -11.70
C GLU A 175 -14.75 5.73 -10.31
N ASP A 176 -14.30 4.49 -10.08
CA ASP A 176 -13.61 4.04 -8.86
C ASP A 176 -12.15 4.57 -8.71
N GLY A 177 -11.65 5.35 -9.67
CA GLY A 177 -10.30 5.92 -9.64
C GLY A 177 -9.18 4.96 -10.05
N THR A 178 -9.46 3.72 -10.46
CA THR A 178 -8.46 2.87 -11.12
C THR A 178 -8.31 3.23 -12.60
N ILE A 179 -7.17 2.97 -13.23
CA ILE A 179 -7.01 3.04 -14.68
C ILE A 179 -7.31 1.68 -15.33
N LYS A 180 -7.75 1.70 -16.59
CA LYS A 180 -8.19 0.51 -17.33
C LYS A 180 -7.18 -0.65 -17.32
N ASN A 181 -5.89 -0.35 -17.21
CA ASN A 181 -4.79 -1.31 -17.21
C ASN A 181 -4.13 -1.54 -15.83
N ASP A 182 -4.60 -0.93 -14.73
CA ASP A 182 -3.94 -1.02 -13.39
C ASP A 182 -3.66 -2.47 -12.99
N PHE A 183 -4.62 -3.37 -13.16
CA PHE A 183 -4.46 -4.79 -12.79
C PHE A 183 -3.34 -5.50 -13.56
N GLN A 184 -3.08 -5.11 -14.82
CA GLN A 184 -1.94 -5.60 -15.60
C GLN A 184 -0.63 -4.90 -15.24
N TRP A 185 -0.70 -3.64 -14.82
CA TRP A 185 0.47 -2.89 -14.37
C TRP A 185 0.96 -3.35 -13.01
N PHE A 186 0.08 -3.49 -12.02
CA PHE A 186 0.42 -3.94 -10.67
C PHE A 186 0.98 -5.36 -10.71
N ALA A 187 0.35 -6.26 -11.47
CA ALA A 187 0.88 -7.61 -11.74
C ALA A 187 2.18 -7.63 -12.57
N GLY A 188 2.60 -6.49 -13.16
CA GLY A 188 3.86 -6.33 -13.88
C GLY A 188 4.96 -5.58 -13.11
N LYS A 189 4.58 -4.70 -12.17
CA LYS A 189 5.51 -4.00 -11.25
C LYS A 189 5.84 -4.85 -10.03
N VAL A 190 4.93 -5.71 -9.59
CA VAL A 190 5.21 -6.81 -8.66
C VAL A 190 5.86 -7.97 -9.43
N GLY A 191 7.05 -7.70 -10.01
CA GLY A 191 7.90 -8.72 -10.63
C GLY A 191 8.43 -9.75 -9.62
N GLU A 192 8.39 -9.40 -8.32
CA GLU A 192 8.65 -10.29 -7.20
C GLU A 192 7.44 -10.28 -6.24
N TYR A 193 6.70 -11.40 -6.17
CA TYR A 193 5.69 -11.75 -5.14
C TYR A 193 4.29 -11.09 -5.09
N THR A 194 3.39 -11.39 -6.04
CA THR A 194 1.96 -11.64 -5.70
C THR A 194 1.25 -12.58 -6.69
N TRP A 195 0.83 -13.77 -6.25
CA TRP A 195 -0.39 -14.43 -6.78
C TRP A 195 -1.41 -14.78 -5.69
N MET A 196 -1.33 -14.05 -4.56
CA MET A 196 -2.23 -14.09 -3.38
C MET A 196 -1.89 -15.18 -2.32
N PHE A 197 -1.43 -14.72 -1.14
CA PHE A 197 -1.27 -15.41 0.15
C PHE A 197 -0.06 -16.38 0.35
N PRO A 198 0.28 -16.74 1.62
CA PRO A 198 1.54 -17.42 1.94
C PRO A 198 1.72 -18.81 1.31
N GLY A 199 2.99 -19.17 1.09
CA GLY A 199 3.40 -20.47 0.55
C GLY A 199 3.73 -20.46 -0.95
N LEU A 200 3.25 -19.48 -1.73
CA LEU A 200 3.43 -19.46 -3.20
C LEU A 200 4.89 -19.32 -3.69
N SER A 201 5.83 -18.91 -2.84
CA SER A 201 7.22 -18.57 -3.20
C SER A 201 7.89 -19.59 -4.12
N ASN A 202 7.70 -20.88 -3.84
CA ASN A 202 8.35 -21.95 -4.59
C ASN A 202 7.78 -22.15 -6.00
N MET A 203 6.51 -21.78 -6.28
CA MET A 203 5.97 -21.80 -7.65
C MET A 203 6.66 -20.76 -8.53
N ALA A 204 6.82 -19.52 -8.04
CA ALA A 204 7.51 -18.47 -8.80
C ALA A 204 8.97 -18.86 -9.08
N ASN A 205 9.67 -19.39 -8.07
CA ASN A 205 11.02 -19.92 -8.22
C ASN A 205 11.09 -21.11 -9.21
N GLY A 206 10.07 -21.99 -9.24
CA GLY A 206 10.01 -23.09 -10.19
C GLY A 206 9.86 -22.63 -11.65
N ILE A 207 8.98 -21.66 -11.90
CA ILE A 207 8.81 -21.04 -13.23
C ILE A 207 10.11 -20.36 -13.68
N SER A 208 10.75 -19.57 -12.81
CA SER A 208 11.97 -18.81 -13.14
C SER A 208 13.19 -19.67 -13.49
N ASN A 209 13.21 -20.96 -13.09
CA ASN A 209 14.31 -21.88 -13.37
C ASN A 209 14.00 -22.89 -14.49
N SER A 210 12.87 -22.72 -15.21
CA SER A 210 12.42 -23.64 -16.26
C SER A 210 12.86 -23.20 -17.68
N GLU A 211 12.83 -24.12 -18.64
CA GLU A 211 13.27 -23.83 -20.02
C GLU A 211 12.37 -22.77 -20.72
N PRO A 212 12.91 -21.87 -21.56
CA PRO A 212 12.14 -20.79 -22.18
C PRO A 212 11.02 -21.26 -23.12
N GLY A 213 9.79 -21.36 -22.59
CA GLY A 213 8.61 -21.66 -23.39
C GLY A 213 7.36 -21.92 -22.53
N ILE A 214 6.19 -21.99 -23.18
CA ILE A 214 4.91 -22.24 -22.50
C ILE A 214 4.92 -23.59 -21.76
N GLY A 215 5.55 -24.62 -22.34
CA GLY A 215 5.71 -25.92 -21.70
C GLY A 215 6.56 -25.88 -20.43
N GLY A 216 7.76 -25.28 -20.51
CA GLY A 216 8.66 -25.13 -19.36
C GLY A 216 8.01 -24.34 -18.21
N ALA A 217 7.30 -23.25 -18.52
CA ALA A 217 6.58 -22.46 -17.52
C ALA A 217 5.50 -23.29 -16.78
N ILE A 218 4.79 -24.19 -17.47
CA ILE A 218 3.79 -25.08 -16.85
C ILE A 218 4.47 -26.13 -15.94
N GLU A 219 5.57 -26.73 -16.41
CA GLU A 219 6.32 -27.73 -15.64
C GLU A 219 7.00 -27.13 -14.40
N GLY A 220 7.59 -25.94 -14.54
CA GLY A 220 8.14 -25.15 -13.44
C GLY A 220 7.09 -24.73 -12.41
N ALA A 221 5.89 -24.33 -12.87
CA ALA A 221 4.77 -24.04 -11.98
C ALA A 221 4.35 -25.28 -11.17
N LYS A 222 4.24 -26.45 -11.83
CA LYS A 222 3.91 -27.71 -11.18
C LYS A 222 4.96 -28.11 -10.14
N ALA A 223 6.23 -28.15 -10.52
CA ALA A 223 7.33 -28.54 -9.63
C ALA A 223 7.42 -27.64 -8.39
N GLY A 224 7.22 -26.33 -8.56
CA GLY A 224 7.20 -25.38 -7.46
C GLY A 224 5.97 -25.49 -6.55
N PHE A 225 4.79 -25.86 -7.09
CA PHE A 225 3.60 -26.19 -6.29
C PHE A 225 3.80 -27.45 -5.45
N ASP A 226 4.30 -28.53 -6.07
CA ASP A 226 4.60 -29.79 -5.38
C ASP A 226 5.65 -29.56 -4.26
N LYS A 227 6.60 -28.63 -4.48
CA LYS A 227 7.54 -28.19 -3.44
C LYS A 227 6.88 -27.34 -2.34
N THR A 228 5.98 -26.39 -2.66
CA THR A 228 5.20 -25.65 -1.65
C THR A 228 4.41 -26.60 -0.73
N ARG A 229 3.82 -27.65 -1.32
CA ARG A 229 3.08 -28.68 -0.59
C ARG A 229 3.97 -29.43 0.43
N ALA A 230 5.19 -29.82 0.04
CA ALA A 230 6.12 -30.53 0.90
C ALA A 230 6.84 -29.63 1.93
N ASP A 231 7.40 -28.48 1.50
CA ASP A 231 8.24 -27.64 2.37
C ASP A 231 7.47 -26.68 3.27
N GLY A 232 6.30 -26.22 2.80
CA GLY A 232 5.52 -25.13 3.38
C GLY A 232 4.33 -25.62 4.21
N LEU A 233 3.54 -26.56 3.66
CA LEU A 233 2.38 -27.08 4.38
C LEU A 233 2.80 -27.90 5.60
N ASP A 234 3.71 -28.88 5.46
CA ASP A 234 4.10 -29.79 6.55
C ASP A 234 4.61 -29.06 7.83
N LYS A 235 5.27 -27.90 7.67
CA LYS A 235 5.74 -27.08 8.79
C LYS A 235 4.62 -26.30 9.49
N ALA A 236 3.62 -25.83 8.74
CA ALA A 236 2.41 -25.24 9.33
C ALA A 236 1.51 -26.30 9.99
N LEU A 237 1.39 -27.48 9.36
CA LEU A 237 0.67 -28.67 9.84
C LEU A 237 1.16 -29.16 11.19
N ALA A 238 2.48 -29.19 11.41
CA ALA A 238 3.09 -29.58 12.69
C ALA A 238 2.67 -28.70 13.89
N SER A 239 1.96 -27.59 13.63
CA SER A 239 1.49 -26.63 14.63
C SER A 239 -0.04 -26.61 14.84
N ALA A 240 -0.82 -27.38 14.07
CA ALA A 240 -2.29 -27.25 14.03
C ALA A 240 -3.02 -28.58 14.31
N THR A 241 -3.76 -28.65 15.43
CA THR A 241 -4.35 -29.89 15.98
C THR A 241 -5.62 -30.42 15.29
N SER A 242 -5.92 -30.03 14.04
CA SER A 242 -7.19 -30.30 13.37
C SER A 242 -7.21 -31.51 12.40
N GLY A 243 -6.06 -32.03 11.96
CA GLY A 243 -5.95 -33.31 11.25
C GLY A 243 -6.40 -33.36 9.77
N ASP A 244 -7.45 -32.64 9.36
CA ASP A 244 -7.90 -32.62 7.95
C ASP A 244 -7.13 -31.59 7.11
N TYR A 245 -5.85 -31.89 6.91
CA TYR A 245 -4.95 -31.06 6.12
C TYR A 245 -5.18 -31.19 4.61
N LYS A 246 -5.79 -32.31 4.19
CA LYS A 246 -6.06 -32.60 2.79
C LYS A 246 -7.28 -31.80 2.30
N GLY A 247 -8.38 -31.80 3.06
CA GLY A 247 -9.58 -31.04 2.73
C GLY A 247 -9.31 -29.54 2.61
N ILE A 248 -8.48 -28.97 3.50
CA ILE A 248 -8.09 -27.54 3.45
C ILE A 248 -7.29 -27.23 2.18
N ALA A 249 -6.31 -28.07 1.82
CA ALA A 249 -5.49 -27.87 0.62
C ALA A 249 -6.31 -28.03 -0.68
N GLU A 250 -7.20 -29.01 -0.73
CA GLU A 250 -8.09 -29.25 -1.88
C GLU A 250 -9.13 -28.13 -2.02
N ALA A 251 -9.74 -27.65 -0.93
CA ALA A 251 -10.66 -26.51 -0.95
C ALA A 251 -9.99 -25.21 -1.43
N TYR A 252 -8.74 -24.96 -1.03
CA TYR A 252 -7.97 -23.80 -1.50
C TYR A 252 -7.67 -23.91 -3.00
N ALA A 253 -7.18 -25.07 -3.46
CA ALA A 253 -6.91 -25.31 -4.87
C ALA A 253 -8.17 -25.20 -5.75
N ASP A 254 -9.31 -25.70 -5.28
CA ASP A 254 -10.59 -25.58 -5.97
C ASP A 254 -11.09 -24.12 -6.00
N THR A 255 -10.87 -23.34 -4.95
CA THR A 255 -11.21 -21.90 -4.92
C THR A 255 -10.34 -21.11 -5.89
N VAL A 256 -9.05 -21.43 -6.02
CA VAL A 256 -8.18 -20.81 -7.03
C VAL A 256 -8.59 -21.23 -8.45
N ARG A 257 -8.88 -22.52 -8.71
CA ARG A 257 -9.30 -22.98 -10.04
C ARG A 257 -10.62 -22.34 -10.51
N ASN A 258 -11.61 -22.28 -9.62
CA ASN A 258 -12.97 -21.85 -9.94
C ASN A 258 -13.14 -20.31 -9.95
N ASN A 259 -12.10 -19.55 -9.58
CA ASN A 259 -12.11 -18.10 -9.70
C ASN A 259 -11.95 -17.68 -11.18
N GLU A 260 -12.93 -16.94 -11.70
CA GLU A 260 -12.95 -16.44 -13.09
C GLU A 260 -11.69 -15.61 -13.43
N SER A 261 -11.13 -14.90 -12.45
CA SER A 261 -9.93 -14.06 -12.59
C SER A 261 -8.60 -14.84 -12.59
N THR A 262 -8.61 -16.15 -12.31
CA THR A 262 -7.38 -16.97 -12.31
C THR A 262 -6.89 -17.19 -13.75
N PRO A 263 -5.62 -16.92 -14.07
CA PRO A 263 -5.07 -17.13 -15.41
C PRO A 263 -5.19 -18.59 -15.88
N GLU A 264 -5.49 -18.79 -17.17
CA GLU A 264 -5.68 -20.13 -17.74
C GLU A 264 -4.46 -21.05 -17.61
N VAL A 265 -3.24 -20.49 -17.55
CA VAL A 265 -2.01 -21.25 -17.25
C VAL A 265 -2.00 -21.83 -15.83
N VAL A 266 -2.58 -21.12 -14.85
CA VAL A 266 -2.71 -21.58 -13.46
C VAL A 266 -3.81 -22.64 -13.35
N LYS A 267 -4.95 -22.45 -14.02
CA LYS A 267 -6.00 -23.48 -14.13
C LYS A 267 -5.44 -24.76 -14.76
N SER A 268 -4.73 -24.64 -15.89
CA SER A 268 -4.07 -25.76 -16.58
C SER A 268 -3.08 -26.52 -15.69
N ALA A 269 -2.28 -25.80 -14.90
CA ALA A 269 -1.36 -26.42 -13.93
C ALA A 269 -2.10 -27.13 -12.78
N LEU A 270 -3.19 -26.56 -12.27
CA LEU A 270 -4.04 -27.17 -11.23
C LEU A 270 -4.84 -28.39 -11.72
N ASP A 271 -5.01 -28.54 -13.03
CA ASP A 271 -5.62 -29.73 -13.64
C ASP A 271 -4.57 -30.81 -13.98
N ALA A 272 -3.37 -30.41 -14.42
CA ALA A 272 -2.22 -31.32 -14.64
C ALA A 272 -1.62 -31.92 -13.34
N VAL A 273 -2.09 -31.50 -12.16
CA VAL A 273 -1.78 -32.09 -10.85
C VAL A 273 -2.84 -33.14 -10.44
N ARG A 274 -3.96 -33.23 -11.15
CA ARG A 274 -5.10 -34.12 -10.84
C ARG A 274 -5.12 -35.42 -11.65
N SER A 275 -4.36 -35.48 -12.75
CA SER A 275 -4.19 -36.64 -13.64
C SER A 275 -3.06 -37.57 -13.22
#